data_AF-A0A6A6EQT6-F1
#
_entry.id   AF-A0A6A6EQT6-F1
#
_cell.length_a   1.000
_cell.length_b   1.000
_cell.length_c   1.000
_cell.angle_alpha   90.00
_cell.angle_beta   90.00
_cell.angle_gamma   90.00
#
_symmetry.space_group_name_H-M   'P 1'
#
loop_
_entity.id
_entity.type
_entity.pdbx_description
1 polymer ?
#
loop_
_entity_poly.entity_id
_entity_poly.type
_entity_poly.pdbx_seq_one_letter_code
_entity_poly.pdbx_strand_id
1 'polypeptide(L)' 'SLLQRGKLDEAEKMYQWALERKEKVLGPDHTSTLDTVNILGALYTDQGKLDGTERM' A
#
# COMPACT_ATOMS: atom_id res chain seq x y z
N SER A 1 13.03 -10.30 -6.32
CA SER A 1 12.49 -11.63 -6.70
C SER A 1 11.01 -11.46 -6.97
N LEU A 2 10.50 -12.05 -8.05
CA LEU A 2 9.10 -11.87 -8.50
C LEU A 2 8.05 -12.22 -7.43
N LEU A 3 8.36 -13.15 -6.52
CA LEU A 3 7.48 -13.50 -5.40
C LEU A 3 7.32 -12.36 -4.38
N GLN A 4 8.37 -11.59 -4.12
CA GLN A 4 8.28 -10.42 -3.24
C GLN A 4 7.46 -9.30 -3.90
N ARG A 5 7.67 -9.07 -5.20
CA ARG A 5 6.84 -8.12 -5.97
C ARG A 5 5.36 -8.50 -5.91
N GLY A 6 5.03 -9.75 -6.23
CA GLY A 6 3.65 -10.23 -6.22
C GLY A 6 2.97 -10.08 -4.86
N LYS A 7 3.70 -10.30 -3.75
CA LYS A 7 3.19 -10.08 -2.39
C LYS A 7 2.89 -8.61 -2.10
N LEU A 8 3.73 -7.69 -2.57
CA LEU A 8 3.49 -6.26 -2.41
C LEU A 8 2.29 -5.81 -3.25
N ASP A 9 2.16 -6.30 -4.48
CA ASP A 9 1.04 -5.95 -5.36
C ASP A 9 -0.31 -6.49 -4.83
N GLU A 10 -0.31 -7.65 -4.18
CA GLU A 10 -1.51 -8.17 -3.49
C GLU A 10 -1.86 -7.34 -2.25
N ALA A 11 -0.87 -6.98 -1.43
CA ALA A 11 -1.07 -6.12 -0.27
C ALA A 11 -1.59 -4.74 -0.69
N GLU A 12 -1.11 -4.16 -1.79
CA GLU A 12 -1.57 -2.88 -2.32
C GLU A 12 -3.07 -2.89 -2.59
N LYS A 13 -3.56 -3.91 -3.31
CA LYS A 13 -4.99 -4.06 -3.62
C LYS A 13 -5.85 -4.18 -2.36
N MET A 14 -5.38 -4.92 -1.36
CA MET A 14 -6.09 -5.06 -0.08
C MET A 14 -6.18 -3.73 0.66
N TYR A 15 -5.09 -2.96 0.71
CA TYR A 15 -5.08 -1.68 1.41
C TYR A 15 -5.83 -0.58 0.66
N GLN A 16 -5.82 -0.58 -0.68
CA GLN A 16 -6.66 0.32 -1.48
C GLN A 16 -8.15 0.06 -1.22
N TRP A 17 -8.57 -1.21 -1.24
CA TRP A 17 -9.95 -1.56 -0.90
C TRP A 17 -10.33 -1.13 0.54
N ALA A 18 -9.43 -1.35 1.50
CA ALA A 18 -9.65 -0.93 2.88
C ALA A 18 -9.76 0.60 3.01
N LEU A 19 -8.95 1.35 2.25
CA LEU A 19 -8.96 2.81 2.22
C LEU A 19 -10.32 3.33 1.75
N GLU A 20 -10.80 2.85 0.59
CA GLU A 20 -12.11 3.25 0.06
C GLU A 20 -13.25 3.03 1.06
N ARG A 21 -13.23 1.88 1.76
CA ARG A 21 -14.25 1.54 2.75
C ARG A 21 -14.15 2.43 3.99
N LYS A 22 -12.93 2.71 4.46
CA LYS A 22 -12.70 3.56 5.63
C LYS A 22 -13.02 5.03 5.34
N GLU A 23 -12.64 5.55 4.18
CA GLU A 23 -13.03 6.91 3.77
C GLU A 23 -14.54 7.07 3.73
N LYS A 24 -15.26 6.09 3.17
CA LYS A 24 -16.72 6.12 3.10
C LYS A 24 -17.41 6.08 4.46
N VAL A 25 -16.87 5.34 5.43
CA VAL A 25 -17.51 5.11 6.74
C VAL A 25 -17.06 6.11 7.79
N LEU A 26 -15.77 6.45 7.80
CA LEU A 26 -15.11 7.20 8.86
C LEU A 26 -14.68 8.60 8.41
N GLY A 27 -14.62 8.84 7.10
CA GLY A 27 -14.09 10.07 6.52
C GLY A 27 -12.56 10.01 6.29
N PRO A 28 -12.04 10.97 5.52
CA PRO A 28 -10.62 11.02 5.15
C PRO A 28 -9.70 11.33 6.34
N ASP A 29 -10.15 12.16 7.28
CA ASP A 29 -9.32 12.63 8.41
C ASP A 29 -9.31 11.69 9.62
N HIS A 30 -10.06 10.60 9.57
CA HIS A 30 -10.09 9.64 10.67
C HIS A 30 -8.77 8.89 10.78
N THR A 31 -8.27 8.69 12.00
CA THR A 31 -6.97 8.06 12.28
C THR A 31 -6.79 6.74 11.53
N SER A 32 -7.78 5.84 11.55
CA SER A 32 -7.68 4.56 10.84
C SER A 32 -7.61 4.68 9.31
N THR A 33 -8.16 5.76 8.74
CA THR A 33 -8.05 6.07 7.30
C THR A 33 -6.63 6.53 7.01
N LEU A 34 -6.12 7.48 7.78
CA LEU A 34 -4.74 7.98 7.68
C LEU A 34 -3.69 6.86 7.89
N ASP A 35 -3.94 5.92 8.81
CA ASP A 35 -3.07 4.75 9.00
C ASP A 35 -2.98 3.90 7.73
N THR A 36 -4.09 3.78 6.99
CA THR A 36 -4.11 3.01 5.73
C THR A 36 -3.31 3.72 4.65
N VAL A 37 -3.39 5.05 4.59
CA VAL A 37 -2.58 5.87 3.69
C VAL A 37 -1.09 5.72 4.01
N ASN A 38 -0.71 5.74 5.29
CA ASN A 38 0.67 5.53 5.73
C ASN A 38 1.19 4.13 5.31
N ILE A 39 0.37 3.09 5.43
CA ILE A 39 0.73 1.73 5.01
C ILE A 39 0.95 1.68 3.49
N LEU A 40 0.08 2.30 2.69
CA LEU A 40 0.26 2.38 1.24
C LEU A 40 1.55 3.12 0.86
N GLY A 41 1.89 4.22 1.56
CA GLY A 41 3.15 4.93 1.35
C GLY A 41 4.40 4.08 1.61
N ALA A 42 4.38 3.26 2.67
CA ALA A 42 5.46 2.32 2.96
C ALA A 42 5.58 1.24 1.88
N LEU A 43 4.44 0.72 1.40
CA LEU A 43 4.38 -0.29 0.36
C LEU A 43 4.99 0.22 -0.96
N TYR A 44 4.63 1.43 -1.39
CA TYR A 44 5.22 2.05 -2.59
C TYR A 44 6.72 2.30 -2.47
N THR A 45 7.19 2.65 -1.27
CA THR A 45 8.62 2.81 -0.98
C THR A 45 9.36 1.49 -1.17
N ASP A 46 8.80 0.37 -0.69
CA ASP A 46 9.43 -0.94 -0.81
C ASP A 46 9.34 -1.53 -2.22
N GLN A 47 8.24 -1.28 -2.94
CA GLN A 47 8.13 -1.58 -4.37
C GLN A 47 9.21 -0.84 -5.17
N GLY A 48 9.38 0.48 -4.95
CA GLY A 48 10.39 1.29 -5.64
C GLY A 48 11.82 0.82 -5.39
N LYS A 49 12.15 0.40 -4.16
CA LYS A 49 13.46 -0.20 -3.84
C LYS A 49 13.68 -1.50 -4.61
N LEU A 50 12.69 -2.39 -4.63
CA LEU A 50 12.79 -3.66 -5.36
C LEU A 50 12.92 -3.44 -6.88
N ASP A 51 12.28 -2.41 -7.43
CA ASP A 51 12.35 -2.10 -8.87
C ASP A 51 13.74 -1.57 -9.24
N GLY A 52 14.36 -0.81 -8.35
CA GLY A 52 15.75 -0.38 -8.50
C GLY A 52 16.74 -1.54 -8.38
N THR A 53 16.44 -2.55 -7.54
CA THR A 53 17.31 -3.71 -7.31
C THR A 53 17.30 -4.70 -8.48
N GLU A 54 16.17 -4.85 -9.18
CA GLU A 54 16.06 -5.72 -10.36
C GLU A 54 16.56 -5.06 -11.66
N ARG A 55 16.88 -3.76 -11.62
CA ARG A 55 17.44 -3.00 -12.76
C ARG A 55 18.96 -2.86 -12.76
N MET A 56 19.64 -3.28 -11.69
CA MET A 56 21.11 -3.38 -11.60
C MET A 56 21.56 -4.82 -11.89
#